data_AF-A0A5J4QX88-F1
#
_entry.id   AF-A0A5J4QX88-F1
#
_cell.length_a   1.000
_cell.length_b   1.000
_cell.length_c   1.000
_cell.angle_alpha   90.00
_cell.angle_beta   90.00
_cell.angle_gamma   90.00
#
_symmetry.space_group_name_H-M   'P 1'
#
loop_
_entity.id
_entity.type
_entity.pdbx_description
1 polymer ?
#
loop_
_entity_poly.entity_id
_entity_poly.type
_entity_poly.pdbx_seq_one_letter_code
_entity_poly.pdbx_strand_id
1 'polypeptide(L)'
;ILTQMIVRVHLVLDEEDTSQCGGIHALIESGSTFTIADSSQIRNCSSIRTTGNTGDGGGIYAIVGENCQLIISNTVQIEDCKSGRRGGGAYIRNIAGNGRVEMNQINVKLCYGTEGGGIYTQIERQSNFTITGTSVFENCHSTGGNGGALYASVIGQNSKLIIKDDVRFALIQRPPPCFSALHSPNRLPIISRSKLVCASIQAPPP
;
A
#
# COMPACT_ATOMS: atom_id res chain seq x y z
N ILE A 1 24.68 -19.39 -2.65
CA ILE A 1 24.83 -18.16 -3.45
C ILE A 1 23.53 -17.39 -3.27
N LEU A 2 23.44 -16.54 -2.24
CA LEU A 2 22.30 -15.65 -2.03
C LEU A 2 22.56 -14.42 -2.91
N THR A 3 21.96 -14.40 -4.10
CA THR A 3 22.03 -13.26 -5.00
C THR A 3 21.16 -12.15 -4.44
N GLN A 4 21.75 -11.30 -3.59
CA GLN A 4 21.16 -10.04 -3.18
C GLN A 4 21.20 -9.11 -4.40
N MET A 5 20.10 -9.04 -5.15
CA MET A 5 19.96 -8.05 -6.22
C MET A 5 19.58 -6.72 -5.56
N ILE A 6 20.56 -6.06 -4.94
CA ILE A 6 20.38 -4.70 -4.40
C ILE A 6 20.39 -3.75 -5.59
N VAL A 7 19.21 -3.53 -6.18
CA VAL A 7 19.05 -2.48 -7.18
C VAL A 7 18.90 -1.16 -6.43
N ARG A 8 20.01 -0.49 -6.12
CA ARG A 8 19.98 0.90 -5.64
C ARG A 8 19.67 1.79 -6.83
N VAL A 9 18.39 2.04 -7.07
CA VAL A 9 18.00 3.05 -8.05
C VAL A 9 17.45 4.24 -7.31
N HIS A 10 18.09 5.39 -7.48
CA HIS A 10 17.45 6.68 -7.26
C HIS A 10 16.47 6.86 -8.42
N LEU A 11 15.32 6.17 -8.36
CA LEU A 11 14.27 6.25 -9.38
C LEU A 11 13.43 7.49 -9.10
N VAL A 12 13.44 8.42 -10.04
CA VAL A 12 12.32 9.34 -10.29
C VAL A 12 11.64 8.77 -11.53
N LEU A 13 10.50 8.13 -11.34
CA LEU A 13 9.65 7.65 -12.42
C LEU A 13 8.50 8.63 -12.58
N ASP A 14 8.52 9.38 -13.68
CA ASP A 14 7.40 10.18 -14.17
C ASP A 14 6.94 9.53 -15.49
N GLU A 15 5.99 8.60 -15.45
CA GLU A 15 5.38 8.05 -16.66
C GLU A 15 3.95 8.56 -16.82
N GLU A 16 3.72 9.35 -17.87
CA GLU A 16 2.40 9.47 -18.48
C GLU A 16 2.25 8.35 -19.52
N ASP A 17 1.35 7.42 -19.22
CA ASP A 17 0.64 6.59 -20.19
C ASP A 17 1.43 5.42 -20.85
N THR A 18 1.80 4.40 -20.07
CA THR A 18 2.14 3.08 -20.63
C THR A 18 1.38 1.93 -19.97
N SER A 19 1.10 0.91 -20.77
CA SER A 19 -0.15 0.15 -20.73
C SER A 19 -0.17 -1.09 -19.83
N GLN A 20 0.79 -1.31 -18.91
CA GLN A 20 0.79 -2.53 -18.08
C GLN A 20 1.24 -2.42 -16.61
N CYS A 21 1.80 -1.30 -16.15
CA CYS A 21 2.12 -1.09 -14.73
C CYS A 21 2.49 0.37 -14.53
N GLY A 22 1.89 1.04 -13.55
CA GLY A 22 2.33 2.39 -13.24
C GLY A 22 3.56 2.30 -12.33
N GLY A 23 4.66 2.91 -12.74
CA GLY A 23 5.92 2.98 -11.99
C GLY A 23 6.75 1.70 -12.01
N ILE A 24 6.59 0.83 -11.02
CA ILE A 24 7.49 -0.31 -10.78
C ILE A 24 6.73 -1.64 -10.87
N HIS A 25 7.18 -2.56 -11.72
CA HIS A 25 6.70 -3.93 -11.77
C HIS A 25 7.76 -4.90 -11.24
N ALA A 26 7.48 -5.54 -10.09
CA ALA A 26 8.43 -6.41 -9.39
C ALA A 26 7.85 -7.82 -9.18
N LEU A 27 8.51 -8.82 -9.75
CA LEU A 27 8.29 -10.24 -9.46
C LEU A 27 9.49 -10.74 -8.67
N ILE A 28 9.28 -11.03 -7.38
CA ILE A 28 10.37 -11.42 -6.46
C ILE A 28 10.28 -12.93 -6.24
N GLU A 29 11.26 -13.65 -6.76
CA GLU A 29 11.30 -15.12 -6.76
C GLU A 29 12.60 -15.66 -6.18
N SER A 30 12.66 -16.98 -5.99
CA SER A 30 13.88 -17.72 -5.61
C SER A 30 14.53 -17.26 -4.29
N GLY A 31 13.72 -16.84 -3.31
CA GLY A 31 14.23 -16.38 -2.01
C GLY A 31 15.02 -15.07 -2.08
N SER A 32 14.79 -14.26 -3.12
CA SER A 32 15.49 -12.99 -3.31
C SER A 32 14.89 -11.85 -2.47
N THR A 33 15.65 -10.77 -2.37
CA THR A 33 15.23 -9.52 -1.73
C THR A 33 15.26 -8.40 -2.76
N PHE A 34 14.16 -7.66 -2.88
CA PHE A 34 14.07 -6.44 -3.65
C PHE A 34 13.91 -5.25 -2.71
N THR A 35 14.65 -4.17 -2.96
CA THR A 35 14.69 -3.00 -2.08
C THR A 35 14.50 -1.71 -2.87
N ILE A 36 13.57 -0.87 -2.42
CA ILE A 36 13.40 0.53 -2.84
C ILE A 36 13.72 1.37 -1.62
N ALA A 37 14.73 2.24 -1.70
CA ALA A 37 15.20 2.98 -0.54
C ALA A 37 15.67 4.40 -0.89
N ASP A 38 16.28 5.06 0.10
CA ASP A 38 17.08 6.26 -0.04
C ASP A 38 16.34 7.44 -0.68
N SER A 39 15.16 7.75 -0.14
CA SER A 39 14.30 8.86 -0.58
C SER A 39 13.83 8.79 -2.03
N SER A 40 13.78 7.57 -2.60
CA SER A 40 13.21 7.34 -3.95
C SER A 40 11.80 7.89 -4.09
N GLN A 41 11.46 8.33 -5.29
CA GLN A 41 10.23 9.07 -5.58
C GLN A 41 9.48 8.42 -6.74
N ILE A 42 8.33 7.85 -6.44
CA ILE A 42 7.44 7.22 -7.40
C ILE A 42 6.22 8.12 -7.50
N ARG A 43 6.15 8.92 -8.57
CA ARG A 43 5.13 9.95 -8.69
C ARG A 43 4.41 9.91 -10.02
N ASN A 44 3.18 10.43 -10.05
CA ASN A 44 2.39 10.61 -11.28
C ASN A 44 2.19 9.33 -12.11
N CYS A 45 2.40 8.16 -11.50
CA CYS A 45 2.31 6.87 -12.18
C CYS A 45 0.85 6.42 -12.28
N SER A 46 0.47 5.79 -13.40
CA SER A 46 -0.93 5.53 -13.66
C SER A 46 -1.17 4.18 -14.34
N SER A 47 -2.13 3.42 -13.83
CA SER A 47 -2.56 2.10 -14.33
C SER A 47 -4.09 2.09 -14.49
N ILE A 48 -4.63 2.87 -15.44
CA ILE A 48 -6.07 3.18 -15.54
C ILE A 48 -6.82 2.30 -16.57
N ARG A 49 -6.15 1.52 -17.44
CA ARG A 49 -6.85 0.76 -18.50
C ARG A 49 -7.69 -0.40 -17.92
N THR A 50 -9.02 -0.26 -18.02
CA THR A 50 -10.07 -1.14 -17.45
C THR A 50 -10.67 -2.16 -18.42
N THR A 51 -10.11 -2.37 -19.61
CA THR A 51 -10.58 -3.44 -20.49
C THR A 51 -9.95 -4.78 -20.07
N GLY A 52 -10.68 -5.58 -19.28
CA GLY A 52 -10.22 -6.87 -18.76
C GLY A 52 -9.77 -6.82 -17.29
N ASN A 53 -9.07 -7.86 -16.83
CA ASN A 53 -8.60 -7.97 -15.44
C ASN A 53 -7.29 -7.20 -15.16
N THR A 54 -6.98 -6.16 -15.93
CA THR A 54 -5.77 -5.32 -15.80
C THR A 54 -6.05 -4.05 -14.98
N GLY A 55 -4.99 -3.34 -14.57
CA GLY A 55 -5.13 -2.05 -13.88
C GLY A 55 -4.88 -2.07 -12.36
N ASP A 56 -4.07 -2.99 -11.85
CA ASP A 56 -3.59 -2.95 -10.46
C ASP A 56 -2.23 -2.27 -10.38
N GLY A 57 -1.89 -1.66 -9.24
CA GLY A 57 -0.57 -1.11 -8.96
C GLY A 57 -0.26 0.14 -9.79
N GLY A 58 -0.77 1.29 -9.34
CA GLY A 58 -0.56 2.55 -10.03
C GLY A 58 0.84 3.14 -9.86
N GLY A 59 1.54 2.92 -8.75
CA GLY A 59 2.96 3.29 -8.59
C GLY A 59 3.88 2.08 -8.43
N ILE A 60 3.41 1.04 -7.73
CA ILE A 60 4.13 -0.20 -7.55
C ILE A 60 3.16 -1.36 -7.75
N TYR A 61 3.56 -2.33 -8.55
CA TYR A 61 3.00 -3.65 -8.62
C TYR A 61 4.05 -4.66 -8.17
N ALA A 62 3.79 -5.39 -7.09
CA ALA A 62 4.72 -6.39 -6.59
C ALA A 62 4.05 -7.73 -6.28
N ILE A 63 4.68 -8.80 -6.73
CA ILE A 63 4.37 -10.18 -6.32
C ILE A 63 5.56 -10.72 -5.55
N VAL A 64 5.30 -11.15 -4.31
CA VAL A 64 6.32 -11.72 -3.41
C VAL A 64 6.15 -13.22 -3.34
N GLY A 65 7.17 -13.94 -3.84
CA GLY A 65 7.28 -15.39 -3.84
C GLY A 65 7.73 -15.98 -2.51
N GLU A 66 8.08 -17.26 -2.53
CA GLU A 66 8.41 -18.04 -1.32
C GLU A 66 9.73 -17.59 -0.71
N ASN A 67 9.75 -17.36 0.59
CA ASN A 67 10.92 -16.88 1.34
C ASN A 67 11.54 -15.60 0.74
N CYS A 68 10.76 -14.83 -0.03
CA CYS A 68 11.20 -13.61 -0.68
C CYS A 68 10.89 -12.40 0.20
N GLN A 69 11.59 -11.30 -0.05
CA GLN A 69 11.41 -10.06 0.70
C GLN A 69 11.29 -8.83 -0.19
N LEU A 70 10.29 -7.99 0.06
CA LEU A 70 10.19 -6.63 -0.46
C LEU A 70 10.43 -5.65 0.67
N ILE A 71 11.41 -4.76 0.49
CA ILE A 71 11.73 -3.70 1.45
C ILE A 71 11.54 -2.34 0.78
N ILE A 72 10.73 -1.48 1.39
CA ILE A 72 10.55 -0.09 0.97
C ILE A 72 10.82 0.80 2.18
N SER A 73 11.97 1.48 2.21
CA SER A 73 12.42 2.17 3.42
C SER A 73 13.14 3.49 3.17
N ASN A 74 13.53 4.20 4.23
CA ASN A 74 14.35 5.41 4.15
C ASN A 74 13.69 6.57 3.40
N THR A 75 12.48 6.99 3.82
CA THR A 75 11.81 8.21 3.33
C THR A 75 11.34 8.14 1.87
N VAL A 76 10.99 6.95 1.38
CA VAL A 76 10.41 6.77 0.04
C VAL A 76 9.07 7.50 -0.08
N GLN A 77 8.85 8.13 -1.23
CA GLN A 77 7.64 8.87 -1.53
C GLN A 77 6.88 8.20 -2.68
N ILE A 78 5.60 7.93 -2.48
CA ILE A 78 4.67 7.42 -3.48
C ILE A 78 3.54 8.44 -3.58
N GLU A 79 3.44 9.17 -4.69
CA GLU A 79 2.59 10.36 -4.76
C GLU A 79 1.84 10.51 -6.09
N ASP A 80 0.57 10.90 -6.03
CA ASP A 80 -0.30 11.08 -7.20
C ASP A 80 -0.38 9.87 -8.15
N CYS A 81 -0.20 8.67 -7.59
CA CYS A 81 -0.32 7.43 -8.33
C CYS A 81 -1.78 6.96 -8.44
N LYS A 82 -2.17 6.48 -9.62
CA LYS A 82 -3.57 6.16 -9.95
C LYS A 82 -3.71 4.73 -10.47
N SER A 83 -4.73 4.02 -10.02
CA SER A 83 -5.06 2.66 -10.42
C SER A 83 -6.54 2.58 -10.79
N GLY A 84 -6.86 1.94 -11.91
CA GLY A 84 -8.23 1.65 -12.33
C GLY A 84 -8.88 0.57 -11.47
N ARG A 85 -8.09 -0.19 -10.71
CA ARG A 85 -8.57 -1.31 -9.90
C ARG A 85 -7.99 -1.27 -8.48
N ARG A 86 -6.92 -2.01 -8.18
CA ARG A 86 -6.39 -2.11 -6.81
C ARG A 86 -5.07 -1.39 -6.65
N GLY A 87 -4.84 -0.76 -5.49
CA GLY A 87 -3.53 -0.26 -5.10
C GLY A 87 -3.08 0.94 -5.94
N GLY A 88 -3.66 2.12 -5.70
CA GLY A 88 -3.31 3.35 -6.43
C GLY A 88 -1.83 3.68 -6.30
N GLY A 89 -1.31 3.73 -5.08
CA GLY A 89 0.11 3.85 -4.80
C GLY A 89 0.84 2.52 -4.99
N ALA A 90 0.39 1.46 -4.32
CA ALA A 90 1.00 0.14 -4.43
C ALA A 90 -0.02 -1.00 -4.38
N TYR A 91 0.17 -1.99 -5.24
CA TYR A 91 -0.46 -3.31 -5.17
C TYR A 91 0.61 -4.34 -4.82
N ILE A 92 0.42 -5.05 -3.70
CA ILE A 92 1.39 -6.02 -3.21
C ILE A 92 0.70 -7.33 -2.83
N ARG A 93 1.06 -8.42 -3.49
CA ARG A 93 0.51 -9.74 -3.21
C ARG A 93 1.59 -10.73 -2.80
N ASN A 94 1.41 -11.35 -1.64
CA ASN A 94 2.20 -12.48 -1.20
C ASN A 94 1.51 -13.76 -1.67
N ILE A 95 2.14 -14.49 -2.60
CA ILE A 95 1.54 -15.67 -3.23
C ILE A 95 2.07 -16.99 -2.69
N ALA A 96 3.13 -16.98 -1.90
CA ALA A 96 3.84 -18.18 -1.45
C ALA A 96 4.32 -18.07 0.01
N GLY A 97 4.80 -19.20 0.55
CA GLY A 97 5.12 -19.37 1.97
C GLY A 97 6.17 -18.39 2.48
N ASN A 98 5.95 -17.84 3.68
CA ASN A 98 6.91 -17.01 4.42
C ASN A 98 7.40 -15.75 3.69
N GLY A 99 6.66 -15.23 2.72
CA GLY A 99 6.99 -13.95 2.08
C GLY A 99 6.94 -12.79 3.07
N ARG A 100 7.85 -11.83 2.93
CA ARG A 100 7.96 -10.67 3.84
C ARG A 100 7.91 -9.36 3.09
N VAL A 101 7.05 -8.46 3.54
CA VAL A 101 6.98 -7.08 3.04
C VAL A 101 7.22 -6.14 4.21
N GLU A 102 8.18 -5.23 4.04
CA GLU A 102 8.56 -4.26 5.05
C GLU A 102 8.52 -2.85 4.48
N MET A 103 7.71 -2.00 5.09
CA MET A 103 7.60 -0.59 4.80
C MET A 103 8.00 0.21 6.02
N ASN A 104 9.00 1.08 5.88
CA ASN A 104 9.53 1.86 6.98
C ASN A 104 9.79 3.30 6.55
N GLN A 105 9.22 4.27 7.29
CA GLN A 105 9.33 5.70 6.95
C GLN A 105 8.91 6.00 5.50
N ILE A 106 7.72 5.55 5.09
CA ILE A 106 7.19 5.80 3.74
C ILE A 106 6.15 6.92 3.76
N ASN A 107 6.07 7.68 2.67
CA ASN A 107 5.05 8.71 2.48
C ASN A 107 4.21 8.38 1.26
N VAL A 108 2.95 7.99 1.48
CA VAL A 108 1.98 7.69 0.42
C VAL A 108 0.96 8.82 0.36
N LYS A 109 0.92 9.56 -0.74
CA LYS A 109 0.11 10.78 -0.83
C LYS A 109 -0.69 10.84 -2.11
N LEU A 110 -1.92 11.36 -2.03
CA LEU A 110 -2.73 11.68 -3.21
C LEU A 110 -2.92 10.49 -4.16
N CYS A 111 -2.91 9.25 -3.64
CA CYS A 111 -3.04 8.07 -4.49
C CYS A 111 -4.51 7.65 -4.63
N TYR A 112 -4.89 7.16 -5.81
CA TYR A 112 -6.27 6.82 -6.15
C TYR A 112 -6.38 5.38 -6.67
N GLY A 113 -7.34 4.63 -6.17
CA GLY A 113 -7.65 3.27 -6.63
C GLY A 113 -9.12 2.95 -6.42
N THR A 114 -9.63 1.86 -7.00
CA THR A 114 -10.97 1.35 -6.70
C THR A 114 -11.01 0.61 -5.35
N GLU A 115 -9.91 -0.06 -4.98
CA GLU A 115 -9.70 -0.65 -3.66
C GLU A 115 -8.27 -0.36 -3.21
N GLY A 116 -8.06 0.06 -1.95
CA GLY A 116 -6.70 0.35 -1.47
C GLY A 116 -6.09 1.55 -2.19
N GLY A 117 -6.70 2.72 -2.09
CA GLY A 117 -6.30 3.91 -2.87
C GLY A 117 -4.82 4.27 -2.70
N GLY A 118 -4.31 4.18 -1.47
CA GLY A 118 -2.86 4.20 -1.21
C GLY A 118 -2.24 2.85 -1.51
N ILE A 119 -2.52 1.86 -0.67
CA ILE A 119 -1.96 0.53 -0.80
C ILE A 119 -3.08 -0.50 -0.78
N TYR A 120 -3.00 -1.46 -1.70
CA TYR A 120 -3.72 -2.72 -1.61
C TYR A 120 -2.74 -3.84 -1.33
N THR A 121 -3.02 -4.67 -0.33
CA THR A 121 -2.25 -5.87 -0.08
C THR A 121 -3.09 -7.11 0.20
N GLN A 122 -2.57 -8.24 -0.26
CA GLN A 122 -3.10 -9.56 0.04
C GLN A 122 -1.98 -10.41 0.63
N ILE A 123 -2.16 -10.79 1.89
CA ILE A 123 -1.17 -11.48 2.72
C ILE A 123 -1.66 -12.90 2.93
N GLU A 124 -1.00 -13.86 2.28
CA GLU A 124 -1.37 -15.28 2.34
C GLU A 124 -0.22 -16.15 2.83
N ARG A 125 -0.54 -17.40 3.21
CA ARG A 125 0.44 -18.49 3.42
C ARG A 125 1.57 -18.14 4.40
N GLN A 126 1.23 -17.75 5.63
CA GLN A 126 2.20 -17.45 6.70
C GLN A 126 3.12 -16.25 6.39
N SER A 127 2.70 -15.39 5.46
CA SER A 127 3.44 -14.18 5.10
C SER A 127 3.20 -13.04 6.07
N ASN A 128 4.14 -12.11 6.13
CA ASN A 128 4.05 -10.94 6.99
C ASN A 128 4.19 -9.65 6.18
N PHE A 129 3.32 -8.69 6.47
CA PHE A 129 3.42 -7.32 5.98
C PHE A 129 3.56 -6.39 7.17
N THR A 130 4.62 -5.58 7.20
CA THR A 130 4.90 -4.70 8.33
C THR A 130 5.03 -3.25 7.84
N ILE A 131 4.30 -2.33 8.46
CA ILE A 131 4.42 -0.88 8.28
C ILE A 131 4.89 -0.26 9.59
N THR A 132 6.00 0.48 9.54
CA THR A 132 6.74 0.95 10.73
C THR A 132 7.35 2.34 10.52
N GLY A 133 7.98 2.86 11.57
CA GLY A 133 8.60 4.18 11.57
C GLY A 133 7.59 5.32 11.41
N THR A 134 8.09 6.49 11.05
CA THR A 134 7.29 7.70 10.79
C THR A 134 6.67 7.64 9.38
N SER A 135 5.75 6.71 9.16
CA SER A 135 5.09 6.54 7.85
C SER A 135 3.78 7.33 7.78
N VAL A 136 3.51 7.94 6.62
CA VAL A 136 2.36 8.82 6.42
C VAL A 136 1.57 8.37 5.20
N PHE A 137 0.26 8.27 5.38
CA PHE A 137 -0.71 8.06 4.31
C PHE A 137 -1.65 9.26 4.30
N GLU A 138 -1.65 10.04 3.23
CA GLU A 138 -2.32 11.32 3.18
C GLU A 138 -3.11 11.49 1.90
N ASN A 139 -4.40 11.82 1.99
CA ASN A 139 -5.27 12.08 0.84
C ASN A 139 -5.37 10.94 -0.17
N CYS A 140 -5.13 9.71 0.27
CA CYS A 140 -5.37 8.54 -0.57
C CYS A 140 -6.88 8.23 -0.59
N HIS A 141 -7.42 7.95 -1.77
CA HIS A 141 -8.85 7.77 -1.97
C HIS A 141 -9.19 6.48 -2.71
N SER A 142 -10.27 5.83 -2.25
CA SER A 142 -10.83 4.63 -2.85
C SER A 142 -12.19 4.96 -3.48
N THR A 143 -12.35 4.74 -4.78
CA THR A 143 -13.61 5.01 -5.48
C THR A 143 -14.65 3.89 -5.30
N GLY A 144 -14.21 2.66 -5.01
CA GLY A 144 -15.06 1.50 -4.74
C GLY A 144 -15.48 1.36 -3.26
N GLY A 145 -15.08 2.31 -2.40
CA GLY A 145 -15.54 2.42 -1.02
C GLY A 145 -14.71 1.68 0.03
N ASN A 146 -13.75 0.83 -0.37
CA ASN A 146 -12.94 0.06 0.57
C ASN A 146 -11.48 0.53 0.62
N GLY A 147 -11.00 0.88 1.82
CA GLY A 147 -9.60 1.17 2.12
C GLY A 147 -9.02 2.36 1.34
N GLY A 148 -9.40 3.59 1.69
CA GLY A 148 -8.90 4.80 1.01
C GLY A 148 -7.36 4.88 0.97
N ALA A 149 -6.71 4.65 2.10
CA ALA A 149 -5.26 4.65 2.23
C ALA A 149 -4.64 3.25 2.24
N LEU A 150 -5.28 2.29 2.90
CA LEU A 150 -4.79 0.92 2.97
C LEU A 150 -5.96 -0.06 2.90
N TYR A 151 -5.89 -1.02 2.00
CA TYR A 151 -6.72 -2.21 2.02
C TYR A 151 -5.82 -3.42 2.24
N ALA A 152 -6.14 -4.25 3.23
CA ALA A 152 -5.40 -5.47 3.49
C ALA A 152 -6.34 -6.67 3.64
N SER A 153 -6.13 -7.70 2.82
CA SER A 153 -6.76 -9.01 2.97
C SER A 153 -5.73 -9.97 3.57
N VAL A 154 -5.96 -10.43 4.79
CA VAL A 154 -5.02 -11.33 5.49
C VAL A 154 -5.66 -12.70 5.54
N ILE A 155 -5.14 -13.69 4.80
CA ILE A 155 -5.76 -15.01 4.64
C ILE A 155 -4.79 -16.11 5.11
N GLY A 156 -5.35 -17.10 5.81
CA GLY A 156 -4.62 -18.29 6.26
C GLY A 156 -3.91 -18.13 7.61
N GLN A 157 -3.53 -19.26 8.20
CA GLN A 157 -2.89 -19.30 9.51
C GLN A 157 -1.50 -18.65 9.46
N ASN A 158 -1.13 -17.95 10.54
CA ASN A 158 0.14 -17.24 10.73
C ASN A 158 0.43 -16.07 9.77
N SER A 159 -0.47 -15.74 8.84
CA SER A 159 -0.37 -14.53 8.04
C SER A 159 -0.66 -13.30 8.91
N LYS A 160 0.14 -12.23 8.82
CA LYS A 160 -0.03 -11.05 9.68
C LYS A 160 0.20 -9.74 8.93
N LEU A 161 -0.67 -8.78 9.22
CA LEU A 161 -0.42 -7.36 9.01
C LEU A 161 -0.01 -6.73 10.34
N ILE A 162 1.12 -6.04 10.37
CA ILE A 162 1.65 -5.36 11.55
C ILE A 162 1.81 -3.88 11.23
N ILE A 163 1.11 -3.02 11.96
CA ILE A 163 1.27 -1.56 11.89
C ILE A 163 1.67 -1.10 13.29
N LYS A 164 2.84 -0.46 13.41
CA LYS A 164 3.38 0.01 14.70
C LYS A 164 4.17 1.32 14.51
N ASP A 165 4.66 1.88 15.61
CA ASP A 165 5.34 3.18 15.65
C ASP A 165 4.40 4.34 15.26
N ASP A 166 4.93 5.41 14.66
CA ASP A 166 4.17 6.60 14.29
C ASP A 166 3.63 6.53 12.85
N VAL A 167 2.70 5.61 12.61
CA VAL A 167 2.02 5.49 11.32
C VAL A 167 0.72 6.31 11.33
N ARG A 168 0.64 7.27 10.40
CA ARG A 168 -0.46 8.25 10.33
C ARG A 168 -1.28 8.08 9.06
N PHE A 169 -2.60 8.08 9.22
CA PHE A 169 -3.56 8.12 8.12
C PHE A 169 -4.35 9.43 8.22
N ALA A 170 -4.25 10.27 7.20
CA ALA A 170 -4.83 11.60 7.18
C ALA A 170 -5.60 11.85 5.87
N LEU A 171 -6.68 12.63 6.00
CA LEU A 171 -7.38 13.25 4.89
C LEU A 171 -7.35 14.75 5.13
N ILE A 172 -7.09 15.56 4.10
CA ILE A 172 -7.40 16.98 4.13
C ILE A 172 -8.92 17.08 4.05
N GLN A 173 -9.57 17.16 5.22
CA GLN A 173 -10.85 17.85 5.25
C GLN A 173 -10.54 19.29 4.86
N ARG A 174 -10.93 19.71 3.64
CA ARG A 174 -11.17 21.13 3.41
C ARG A 174 -12.04 21.63 4.58
N PRO A 175 -11.79 22.82 5.16
CA PRO A 175 -12.64 23.34 6.21
C PRO A 175 -14.09 23.35 5.68
N PRO A 176 -15.06 22.75 6.40
CA PRO A 176 -16.42 22.68 5.88
C PRO A 176 -17.03 24.08 5.88
N PRO A 177 -17.84 24.46 4.86
CA PRO A 177 -18.89 25.42 5.13
C PRO A 177 -19.88 24.71 6.06
N CYS A 178 -19.91 25.13 7.33
CA CYS A 178 -20.90 24.87 8.38
C CYS A 178 -21.81 23.64 8.18
N PHE A 179 -21.55 22.51 8.85
CA PHE A 179 -22.63 21.57 9.21
C PHE A 179 -22.41 20.95 10.59
N SER A 180 -23.50 20.97 11.36
CA SER A 180 -23.64 20.81 12.80
C SER A 180 -23.25 19.44 13.36
N ALA A 181 -22.54 19.49 14.49
CA ALA A 181 -22.22 18.36 15.35
C ALA A 181 -23.45 17.81 16.09
N LEU A 182 -23.58 16.48 16.15
CA LEU A 182 -24.26 15.78 17.25
C LEU A 182 -23.33 14.70 17.77
N HIS A 183 -22.77 14.97 18.96
CA HIS A 183 -22.00 14.05 19.78
C HIS A 183 -22.96 13.19 20.62
N SER A 184 -22.62 11.91 20.84
CA SER A 184 -22.80 11.32 22.18
C SER A 184 -21.81 10.15 22.40
N PRO A 185 -21.21 10.02 23.60
CA PRO A 185 -19.98 9.26 23.82
C PRO A 185 -20.23 7.93 24.55
N ASN A 186 -19.53 6.85 24.17
CA ASN A 186 -19.16 5.79 25.13
C ASN A 186 -17.98 4.94 24.63
N ARG A 187 -17.13 4.59 25.60
CA ARG A 187 -15.71 4.21 25.50
C ARG A 187 -15.45 2.80 24.95
N LEU A 188 -14.36 2.68 24.18
CA LEU A 188 -13.36 1.59 24.17
C LEU A 188 -12.07 2.18 23.52
N PRO A 189 -10.84 1.78 23.92
CA PRO A 189 -9.61 2.33 23.35
C PRO A 189 -9.30 1.61 22.04
N ILE A 190 -10.00 1.98 20.98
CA ILE A 190 -9.88 1.31 19.69
C ILE A 190 -9.87 2.42 18.64
N ILE A 191 -8.75 2.49 17.90
CA ILE A 191 -8.54 3.18 16.63
C ILE A 191 -9.68 4.15 16.27
N SER A 192 -9.45 5.46 16.50
CA SER A 192 -10.40 6.55 16.20
C SER A 192 -11.22 6.26 14.95
N ARG A 193 -12.55 6.43 15.00
CA ARG A 193 -13.48 6.15 13.88
C ARG A 193 -13.06 6.79 12.55
N SER A 194 -12.29 7.89 12.57
CA SER A 194 -11.69 8.51 11.38
C SER A 194 -10.56 7.70 10.72
N LYS A 195 -9.81 6.87 11.47
CA LYS A 195 -8.80 5.94 10.94
C LYS A 195 -9.43 4.72 10.27
N LEU A 196 -10.62 4.30 10.69
CA LEU A 196 -11.33 3.16 10.11
C LEU A 196 -11.84 3.42 8.68
N VAL A 197 -12.12 4.68 8.33
CA VAL A 197 -12.53 5.07 6.96
C VAL A 197 -11.35 4.99 5.97
N CYS A 198 -10.12 5.13 6.47
CA CYS A 198 -8.93 5.14 5.63
C CYS A 198 -8.32 3.75 5.44
N ALA A 199 -8.47 2.83 6.40
CA ALA A 199 -7.91 1.49 6.34
C ALA A 199 -9.00 0.40 6.47
N SER A 200 -9.08 -0.51 5.49
CA SER A 200 -9.98 -1.67 5.51
C SER A 200 -9.15 -2.94 5.66
N ILE A 201 -9.40 -3.71 6.72
CA ILE A 201 -8.70 -4.97 6.99
C ILE A 201 -9.76 -6.09 7.01
N GLN A 202 -9.63 -7.05 6.10
CA GLN A 202 -10.48 -8.24 6.08
C GLN A 202 -9.67 -9.45 6.55
N ALA A 203 -10.13 -10.08 7.63
CA ALA A 203 -9.60 -11.34 8.15
C ALA A 203 -10.61 -12.48 7.90
N PRO A 204 -10.16 -13.74 7.70
CA PRO A 204 -11.05 -14.87 7.59
C PRO A 204 -11.80 -15.11 8.91
N PRO A 205 -12.99 -15.74 8.84
CA PRO A 205 -13.68 -16.21 10.03
C PRO A 205 -12.81 -17.24 10.80
N PRO A 206 -12.96 -17.32 12.14
CA PRO A 206 -12.18 -18.18 13.01
C PRO A 206 -12.33 -19.68 12.70
#